data_AF-X0T103-F1
#
_entry.id   AF-X0T103-F1
#
_cell.length_a   1.000
_cell.length_b   1.000
_cell.length_c   1.000
_cell.angle_alpha   90.00
_cell.angle_beta   90.00
_cell.angle_gamma   90.00
#
_symmetry.space_group_name_H-M   'P 1'
#
loop_
_entity.id
_entity.type
_entity.pdbx_description
1 polymer ?
#
loop_
_entity_poly.entity_id
_entity_poly.type
_entity_poly.pdbx_seq_one_letter_code
_entity_poly.pdbx_strand_id
1 'polypeptide(L)'
;MAQTNIVKRTYPRQTTVHGVELTLRLMEPSDRDELLAFARSLPDHDLLFLRMDITDPKNVDEWVENMKKGRAVTILVESEGKLVGYGLLHRDEVSW
;
A
#
# COMPACT_ATOMS: atom_id res chain seq x y z
N MET A 1 -22.04 9.27 -24.08
CA MET A 1 -20.80 8.54 -23.74
C MET A 1 -20.03 9.43 -22.76
N ALA A 2 -19.81 8.99 -21.52
CA ALA A 2 -19.12 9.80 -20.53
C ALA A 2 -17.63 9.88 -20.86
N GLN A 3 -17.10 11.10 -20.97
CA GLN A 3 -15.70 11.34 -21.30
C GLN A 3 -14.83 10.94 -20.10
N THR A 4 -14.09 9.84 -20.24
CA THR A 4 -13.15 9.40 -19.21
C THR A 4 -11.93 10.29 -19.28
N ASN A 5 -11.87 11.32 -18.43
CA ASN A 5 -10.63 12.06 -18.21
C ASN A 5 -9.61 11.10 -17.58
N ILE A 6 -8.56 10.76 -18.32
CA ILE A 6 -7.44 9.98 -17.79
C ILE A 6 -6.70 10.88 -16.79
N VAL A 7 -6.97 10.70 -15.50
CA VAL A 7 -6.25 11.41 -14.43
C VAL A 7 -4.88 10.74 -14.26
N LYS A 8 -3.84 11.29 -14.89
CA LYS A 8 -2.46 10.88 -14.68
C LYS A 8 -2.00 11.42 -13.32
N ARG A 9 -1.92 10.56 -12.31
CA ARG A 9 -1.39 10.91 -10.98
C ARG A 9 0.11 10.64 -10.93
N THR A 10 0.88 11.59 -10.44
CA THR A 10 2.31 11.45 -10.11
C THR A 10 2.48 11.27 -8.61
N TYR A 11 3.49 10.47 -8.22
CA TYR A 11 3.88 10.21 -6.84
C TYR A 11 5.36 10.60 -6.66
N PRO A 12 5.78 11.10 -5.48
CA PRO A 12 4.95 11.36 -4.30
C PRO A 12 3.95 12.51 -4.50
N ARG A 13 2.84 12.49 -3.76
CA ARG A 13 1.80 13.51 -3.80
C ARG A 13 1.32 13.82 -2.39
N GLN A 14 1.21 15.10 -2.09
CA GLN A 14 0.57 15.58 -0.87
C GLN A 14 -0.93 15.83 -1.08
N THR A 15 -1.72 15.56 -0.05
CA THR A 15 -3.15 15.89 -0.02
C THR A 15 -3.59 16.09 1.43
N THR A 16 -4.68 16.82 1.62
CA THR A 16 -5.31 16.99 2.93
C THR A 16 -6.64 16.25 2.92
N VAL A 17 -6.90 15.45 3.94
CA VAL A 17 -8.19 14.75 4.14
C VAL A 17 -8.67 15.05 5.55
N HIS A 18 -9.86 15.65 5.67
CA HIS A 18 -10.43 16.05 6.96
C HIS A 18 -9.48 16.87 7.87
N GLY A 19 -8.63 17.71 7.26
CA GLY A 19 -7.65 18.53 7.98
C GLY A 19 -6.33 17.83 8.31
N VAL A 20 -6.18 16.54 7.97
CA VAL A 20 -4.94 15.78 8.14
C VAL A 20 -4.11 15.87 6.86
N GLU A 21 -2.86 16.28 6.99
CA GLU A 21 -1.88 16.26 5.90
C GLU A 21 -1.35 14.84 5.68
N LEU A 22 -1.44 14.38 4.43
CA LEU A 22 -1.04 13.05 4.02
C LEU A 22 -0.08 13.13 2.83
N THR A 23 0.96 12.32 2.87
CA THR A 23 1.86 12.07 1.74
C THR A 23 1.57 10.69 1.19
N LEU A 24 1.17 10.62 -0.09
CA LEU A 24 1.02 9.37 -0.82
C LEU A 24 2.29 9.16 -1.64
N ARG A 25 2.96 8.02 -1.48
CA ARG A 25 4.15 7.67 -2.27
C ARG A 25 4.11 6.22 -2.71
N LEU A 26 4.87 5.89 -3.75
CA LEU A 26 5.06 4.48 -4.12
C LEU A 26 5.91 3.79 -3.05
N MET A 27 5.57 2.54 -2.76
CA MET A 27 6.38 1.67 -1.91
C MET A 27 7.71 1.34 -2.62
N GLU A 28 8.77 1.27 -1.83
CA GLU A 28 10.10 0.79 -2.20
C GLU A 28 10.44 -0.46 -1.37
N PRO A 29 11.38 -1.31 -1.84
CA PRO A 29 11.76 -2.51 -1.08
C PRO A 29 12.29 -2.23 0.33
N SER A 30 12.83 -1.03 0.57
CA SER A 30 13.31 -0.59 1.89
C SER A 30 12.20 -0.38 2.91
N ASP A 31 10.95 -0.21 2.48
CA ASP A 31 9.80 0.03 3.37
C ASP A 31 9.29 -1.26 4.03
N ARG A 32 9.87 -2.41 3.69
CA ARG A 32 9.45 -3.73 4.17
C ARG A 32 9.27 -3.77 5.69
N ASP A 33 10.25 -3.25 6.43
CA ASP A 33 10.23 -3.30 7.90
C ASP A 33 9.24 -2.30 8.50
N GLU A 34 9.08 -1.12 7.87
CA GLU A 34 8.08 -0.13 8.30
C GLU A 34 6.66 -0.65 8.06
N LEU A 35 6.40 -1.30 6.93
CA LEU A 35 5.13 -1.93 6.61
C LEU A 35 4.78 -3.05 7.60
N LEU A 36 5.77 -3.88 7.96
CA LEU A 36 5.59 -4.95 8.94
C LEU A 36 5.33 -4.39 10.35
N ALA A 37 6.02 -3.31 10.73
CA ALA A 37 5.79 -2.64 12.00
C ALA A 37 4.38 -2.01 12.06
N PHE A 38 3.96 -1.36 10.98
CA PHE A 38 2.61 -0.83 10.83
C PHE A 38 1.56 -1.95 10.96
N ALA A 39 1.72 -3.04 10.21
CA ALA A 39 0.82 -4.20 10.26
C ALA A 39 0.62 -4.72 11.69
N ARG A 40 1.71 -4.86 12.45
CA ARG A 40 1.69 -5.34 13.84
C ARG A 40 1.16 -4.34 14.85
N SER A 41 1.06 -3.06 14.48
CA SER A 41 0.47 -2.02 15.31
C SER A 41 -1.07 -1.96 15.19
N LEU A 42 -1.63 -2.59 14.17
CA LEU A 42 -3.08 -2.60 13.93
C LEU A 42 -3.79 -3.48 14.96
N PRO A 43 -5.00 -3.10 15.40
CA PRO A 43 -5.86 -3.98 16.18
C PRO A 43 -6.21 -5.26 15.41
N ASP A 44 -6.34 -6.39 16.12
CA ASP A 44 -6.63 -7.70 15.52
C ASP A 44 -7.84 -7.70 14.58
N HIS A 45 -8.89 -6.93 14.90
CA HIS A 45 -10.12 -6.88 14.11
C HIS A 45 -9.93 -6.24 12.72
N ASP A 46 -8.94 -5.34 12.57
CA ASP A 46 -8.62 -4.72 11.29
C ASP A 46 -7.86 -5.69 10.37
N LEU A 47 -7.26 -6.74 10.93
CA LEU A 47 -6.52 -7.76 10.18
C LEU A 47 -7.42 -8.88 9.66
N LEU A 48 -8.59 -9.11 10.28
CA LEU A 48 -9.48 -10.25 9.99
C LEU A 48 -10.00 -10.31 8.54
N PHE A 49 -10.02 -9.18 7.84
CA PHE A 49 -10.58 -9.07 6.49
C PHE A 49 -9.51 -8.95 5.41
N LEU A 50 -8.22 -9.03 5.78
CA LEU A 50 -7.13 -8.99 4.82
C LEU A 50 -7.01 -10.33 4.11
N ARG A 51 -6.83 -10.29 2.80
CA ARG A 51 -6.61 -11.48 1.96
C ARG A 51 -5.32 -12.24 2.32
N MET A 52 -4.36 -11.53 2.91
CA MET A 52 -3.08 -12.08 3.36
C MET A 52 -2.78 -11.56 4.76
N ASP A 53 -2.14 -12.39 5.57
CA ASP A 53 -1.65 -11.97 6.89
C ASP A 53 -0.39 -11.11 6.70
N ILE A 54 -0.55 -9.79 6.81
CA ILE A 54 0.54 -8.82 6.68
C ILE A 54 1.43 -8.72 7.94
N THR A 55 1.11 -9.46 9.01
CA THR A 55 1.94 -9.52 10.24
C THR A 55 3.02 -10.61 10.18
N ASP A 56 2.86 -11.58 9.27
CA ASP A 56 3.88 -12.58 8.95
C ASP A 56 4.94 -11.95 8.02
N PRO A 57 6.21 -11.87 8.45
CA PRO A 57 7.30 -11.35 7.63
C PRO A 57 7.41 -12.02 6.25
N LYS A 58 7.09 -13.32 6.14
CA LYS A 58 7.18 -14.04 4.86
C LYS A 58 6.20 -13.51 3.82
N ASN A 59 4.99 -13.15 4.25
CA ASN A 59 3.98 -12.59 3.35
C ASN A 59 4.38 -11.18 2.87
N VAL A 60 5.00 -10.39 3.75
CA VAL A 60 5.55 -9.07 3.38
C VAL A 60 6.74 -9.23 2.42
N ASP A 61 7.61 -10.22 2.65
CA ASP A 61 8.74 -10.51 1.76
C ASP A 61 8.24 -10.92 0.36
N GLU A 62 7.23 -11.79 0.28
CA GLU A 62 6.61 -12.18 -1.00
C GLU A 62 5.95 -10.99 -1.70
N TRP A 63 5.30 -10.10 -0.95
CA TRP A 63 4.74 -8.87 -1.49
C TRP A 63 5.83 -8.00 -2.13
N VAL A 64 6.95 -7.76 -1.44
CA VAL A 64 8.09 -6.99 -1.99
C VAL A 64 8.63 -7.65 -3.27
N GLU A 65 8.70 -8.98 -3.32
CA GLU A 65 9.10 -9.70 -4.53
C GLU A 65 8.09 -9.56 -5.68
N ASN A 66 6.79 -9.60 -5.39
CA ASN A 66 5.74 -9.36 -6.39
C ASN A 66 5.79 -7.92 -6.93
N MET A 67 6.13 -6.95 -6.09
CA MET A 67 6.34 -5.57 -6.51
C MET A 67 7.54 -5.45 -7.46
N LYS A 68 8.69 -6.06 -7.12
CA LYS A 68 9.88 -6.10 -8.01
C LYS A 68 9.57 -6.74 -9.36
N LYS A 69 8.68 -7.73 -9.39
CA LYS A 69 8.21 -8.42 -10.62
C LYS A 69 7.16 -7.61 -11.39
N GLY A 70 6.76 -6.43 -10.93
CA GLY A 70 5.70 -5.62 -11.54
C GLY A 70 4.30 -6.23 -11.41
N ARG A 71 4.12 -7.15 -10.46
CA ARG A 71 2.83 -7.83 -10.16
C ARG A 71 2.08 -7.18 -9.01
N ALA A 72 2.72 -6.28 -8.28
CA ALA A 72 2.09 -5.47 -7.25
C ALA A 72 2.50 -4.00 -7.42
N VAL A 73 1.55 -3.09 -7.26
CA VAL A 73 1.80 -1.66 -7.12
C VAL A 73 1.17 -1.21 -5.82
N THR A 74 2.01 -0.77 -4.88
CA THR A 74 1.57 -0.28 -3.58
C THR A 74 1.78 1.21 -3.48
N ILE A 75 0.76 1.92 -3.00
CA ILE A 75 0.86 3.28 -2.52
C ILE A 75 0.87 3.25 -1.00
N LEU A 76 1.90 3.80 -0.39
CA LEU A 76 1.96 4.04 1.04
C LEU A 76 1.39 5.43 1.35
N VAL A 77 0.73 5.55 2.50
CA VAL A 77 0.16 6.80 3.00
C VAL A 77 0.85 7.15 4.30
N GLU A 78 1.52 8.29 4.34
CA GLU A 78 2.25 8.78 5.50
C GLU A 78 1.60 10.03 6.05
N SER A 79 1.60 10.15 7.38
CA SER A 79 1.27 11.38 8.09
C SER A 79 2.31 11.60 9.19
N GLU A 80 2.83 12.83 9.32
CA GLU A 80 3.86 13.17 10.31
C GLU A 80 5.09 12.23 10.30
N GLY A 81 5.47 11.74 9.11
CA GLY A 81 6.61 10.84 8.93
C GLY A 81 6.38 9.40 9.40
N LYS A 82 5.11 8.98 9.59
CA LYS A 82 4.74 7.60 9.92
C LYS A 82 3.79 7.04 8.88
N LEU A 83 3.97 5.77 8.54
CA LEU A 83 3.00 5.01 7.78
C LEU A 83 1.66 4.91 8.53
N VAL A 84 0.58 5.40 7.91
CA VAL A 84 -0.79 5.38 8.45
C VAL A 84 -1.75 4.55 7.61
N GLY A 85 -1.31 4.04 6.46
CA GLY A 85 -2.11 3.17 5.62
C GLY A 85 -1.42 2.84 4.29
N TYR A 86 -2.04 1.95 3.54
CA TYR A 86 -1.58 1.59 2.20
C TYR A 86 -2.75 1.26 1.28
N GLY A 87 -2.51 1.34 -0.03
CA GLY A 87 -3.38 0.82 -1.07
C GLY A 87 -2.58 -0.10 -1.98
N LEU A 88 -3.04 -1.34 -2.17
CA LEU A 88 -2.38 -2.36 -2.97
C LEU A 88 -3.22 -2.66 -4.21
N LEU A 89 -2.61 -2.52 -5.39
CA LEU A 89 -3.09 -3.15 -6.62
C LEU A 89 -2.27 -4.41 -6.87
N HIS A 90 -2.88 -5.58 -6.64
CA HIS A 90 -2.30 -6.85 -7.02
C HIS A 90 -2.77 -7.23 -8.43
N ARG A 91 -1.83 -7.57 -9.30
CA ARG A 91 -2.11 -8.13 -10.62
C ARG A 91 -1.97 -9.64 -10.53
N ASP A 92 -3.10 -10.31 -10.41
CA ASP A 92 -3.15 -11.77 -10.50
C ASP A 92 -2.85 -12.21 -11.95
N GLU A 93 -2.02 -13.25 -12.09
CA GLU A 93 -1.74 -13.91 -13.36
C GLU A 93 -2.75 -15.03 -13.68
N VAL A 94 -3.67 -15.32 -12.76
CA VAL A 94 -4.76 -16.28 -12.99
C VAL A 94 -5.84 -15.62 -13.85
N SER A 95 -6.07 -16.20 -15.03
CA SER A 95 -6.97 -15.71 -16.07
C SER A 95 -8.43 -16.16 -15.90
N TRP A 96 -8.85 -16.58 -14.70
CA TRP A 96 -10.09 -17.32 -14.49
C TRP A 96 -10.74 -17.01 -13.14
#